data_AF-E8X3I6-F1
#
_entry.id   AF-E8X3I6-F1
#
_cell.length_a   1.000
_cell.length_b   1.000
_cell.length_c   1.000
_cell.angle_alpha   90.00
_cell.angle_beta   90.00
_cell.angle_gamma   90.00
#
_symmetry.space_group_name_H-M   'P 1'
#
loop_
_entity.id
_entity.type
_entity.pdbx_description
1 polymer ?
#
loop_
_entity_poly.entity_id
_entity_poly.type
_entity_poly.pdbx_seq_one_letter_code
_entity_poly.pdbx_strand_id
1 'polypeptide(L)'
;MTNIATAMTPDTLYRLAPPLIALQFAAFGWRVNREINLGDAARATWIPIPDVLNIMSLFATVLCLIVLPIATDSYLWLSRMVLGAGYILIAFHPFTMAAHYRLWSKEGRSKYITDGKAYPYATREELISSSLSVVLAALAAAYIGTH
;
A
#
# COMPACT_ATOMS: atom_id res chain seq x y z
N MET A 1 35.70 -3.34 12.05
CA MET A 1 35.21 -4.57 11.39
C MET A 1 33.70 -4.62 11.57
N THR A 2 32.96 -3.99 10.66
CA THR A 2 31.49 -4.01 10.63
C THR A 2 31.04 -5.39 10.16
N ASN A 3 30.13 -6.03 10.89
CA ASN A 3 29.54 -7.31 10.52
C ASN A 3 28.80 -7.19 9.18
N ILE A 4 29.42 -7.66 8.08
CA ILE A 4 28.82 -7.73 6.74
C ILE A 4 27.72 -8.82 6.66
N ALA A 5 27.50 -9.57 7.74
CA ALA A 5 26.63 -10.74 7.78
C ALA A 5 25.12 -10.48 7.84
N THR A 6 24.65 -9.23 7.85
CA THR A 6 23.21 -8.90 8.01
C THR A 6 22.60 -8.09 6.86
N ALA A 7 23.30 -7.92 5.74
CA ALA A 7 22.70 -7.32 4.55
C ALA A 7 21.74 -8.32 3.88
N MET A 8 20.52 -7.88 3.55
CA MET A 8 19.54 -8.70 2.83
C MET A 8 20.13 -9.18 1.50
N THR A 9 20.26 -10.50 1.34
CA THR A 9 20.85 -11.11 0.15
C THR A 9 19.96 -10.93 -1.09
N PRO A 10 20.54 -10.94 -2.31
CA PRO A 10 19.76 -10.97 -3.56
C PRO A 10 18.70 -12.08 -3.58
N ASP A 11 19.02 -13.26 -3.05
CA ASP A 11 18.08 -14.38 -2.91
C ASP A 11 16.86 -14.02 -2.06
N THR A 12 17.06 -13.28 -0.97
CA THR A 12 15.95 -12.84 -0.12
C THR A 12 15.05 -11.84 -0.86
N LEU A 13 15.64 -10.89 -1.60
CA LEU A 13 14.88 -9.95 -2.43
C LEU A 13 14.05 -10.69 -3.48
N TYR A 14 14.66 -11.65 -4.18
CA TYR A 14 13.99 -12.45 -5.20
C TYR A 14 12.84 -13.30 -4.64
N ARG A 15 12.95 -13.78 -3.39
CA ARG A 15 11.88 -14.56 -2.73
C ARG A 15 10.73 -13.69 -2.23
N LEU A 16 11.01 -12.45 -1.84
CA LEU A 16 10.03 -11.55 -1.22
C LEU A 16 9.35 -10.60 -2.21
N ALA A 17 9.98 -10.29 -3.35
CA ALA A 17 9.39 -9.41 -4.35
C ALA A 17 8.09 -9.98 -4.97
N PRO A 18 8.02 -11.27 -5.42
CA PRO A 18 6.81 -11.79 -6.05
C PRO A 18 5.59 -11.82 -5.12
N PRO A 19 5.68 -12.27 -3.84
CA PRO A 19 4.55 -12.20 -2.93
C PRO A 19 4.06 -10.77 -2.68
N LEU A 20 4.96 -9.79 -2.53
CA LEU A 20 4.56 -8.38 -2.38
C LEU A 20 3.76 -7.92 -3.60
N ILE A 21 4.30 -8.13 -4.81
CA ILE A 21 3.64 -7.74 -6.06
C ILE A 21 2.28 -8.42 -6.21
N ALA A 22 2.20 -9.72 -5.90
CA ALA A 22 0.96 -10.48 -5.95
C ALA A 22 -0.10 -9.92 -4.99
N LEU A 23 0.28 -9.56 -3.76
CA LEU A 23 -0.65 -8.93 -2.80
C LEU A 23 -1.13 -7.56 -3.27
N GLN A 24 -0.23 -6.75 -3.83
CA GLN A 24 -0.57 -5.43 -4.37
C GLN A 24 -1.55 -5.53 -5.55
N PHE A 25 -1.32 -6.48 -6.47
CA PHE A 25 -2.26 -6.79 -7.56
C PHE A 25 -3.58 -7.35 -7.04
N ALA A 26 -3.58 -8.23 -6.05
CA ALA A 26 -4.79 -8.78 -5.47
C ALA A 26 -5.65 -7.69 -4.82
N ALA A 27 -5.03 -6.78 -4.05
CA ALA A 27 -5.72 -5.64 -3.45
C ALA A 27 -6.32 -4.71 -4.52
N PHE A 28 -5.55 -4.40 -5.57
CA PHE A 28 -6.03 -3.57 -6.68
C PHE A 28 -7.15 -4.25 -7.48
N GLY A 29 -7.00 -5.54 -7.80
CA GLY A 29 -8.01 -6.32 -8.52
C GLY A 29 -9.32 -6.42 -7.75
N TRP A 30 -9.24 -6.61 -6.43
CA TRP A 30 -10.42 -6.56 -5.56
C TRP A 30 -11.11 -5.18 -5.64
N ARG A 31 -10.33 -4.08 -5.64
CA ARG A 31 -10.89 -2.73 -5.78
C ARG A 31 -11.59 -2.54 -7.12
N VAL A 32 -10.95 -2.91 -8.22
CA VAL A 32 -11.54 -2.79 -9.57
C VAL A 32 -12.85 -3.56 -9.66
N ASN A 33 -12.85 -4.82 -9.20
CA ASN A 33 -14.07 -5.64 -9.19
C ASN A 33 -15.20 -4.97 -8.38
N ARG A 34 -14.89 -4.39 -7.22
CA ARG A 34 -15.87 -3.65 -6.42
C ARG A 34 -16.43 -2.43 -7.16
N GLU A 35 -15.58 -1.62 -7.79
CA GLU A 35 -16.03 -0.40 -8.47
C GLU A 35 -16.88 -0.69 -9.70
N ILE A 36 -16.59 -1.75 -10.44
CA ILE A 36 -17.45 -2.21 -11.55
C ILE A 36 -18.86 -2.51 -11.04
N ASN A 37 -18.97 -3.32 -9.98
CA ASN A 37 -20.27 -3.66 -9.37
C ASN A 37 -21.03 -2.43 -8.83
N LEU A 38 -20.33 -1.40 -8.36
CA LEU A 38 -20.97 -0.15 -7.94
C LEU A 38 -21.43 0.70 -9.13
N GLY A 39 -20.63 0.77 -10.19
CA GLY A 39 -20.98 1.44 -11.43
C GLY A 39 -22.22 0.82 -12.08
N ASP A 40 -22.28 -0.50 -12.16
CA ASP A 40 -23.43 -1.25 -12.67
C ASP A 40 -24.70 -1.01 -11.84
N ALA A 41 -24.55 -0.74 -10.54
CA ALA A 41 -25.64 -0.39 -9.64
C ALA A 41 -25.99 1.12 -9.63
N ALA A 42 -25.45 1.91 -10.57
CA ALA A 42 -25.60 3.37 -10.65
C ALA A 42 -25.21 4.11 -9.36
N ARG A 43 -24.24 3.57 -8.61
CA ARG A 43 -23.67 4.18 -7.42
C ARG A 43 -22.40 4.92 -7.76
N ALA A 44 -22.10 5.96 -6.98
CA ALA A 44 -20.86 6.69 -7.11
C ALA A 44 -19.64 5.77 -6.91
N THR A 45 -18.67 5.90 -7.81
CA THR A 45 -17.39 5.22 -7.77
C THR A 45 -16.28 6.21 -7.42
N TRP A 46 -15.24 5.73 -6.74
CA TRP A 46 -14.05 6.52 -6.44
C TRP A 46 -12.88 5.60 -6.13
N ILE A 47 -11.67 6.14 -6.06
CA ILE A 47 -10.46 5.41 -5.66
C ILE A 47 -10.02 5.97 -4.30
N PRO A 48 -10.13 5.21 -3.20
CA PRO A 48 -9.67 5.60 -1.87
C PRO A 48 -8.18 5.87 -1.83
N ILE A 49 -7.76 6.64 -0.82
CA ILE A 49 -6.35 6.93 -0.57
C ILE A 49 -5.49 5.65 -0.46
N PRO A 50 -5.87 4.59 0.29
CA PRO A 50 -5.05 3.37 0.35
C PRO A 50 -4.86 2.68 -1.01
N ASP A 51 -5.84 2.77 -1.91
CA ASP A 51 -5.71 2.21 -3.25
C ASP A 51 -4.74 3.03 -4.12
N VAL A 52 -4.77 4.36 -4.01
CA VAL A 52 -3.76 5.24 -4.65
C VAL A 52 -2.36 4.91 -4.13
N LEU A 53 -2.19 4.78 -2.80
CA LEU A 53 -0.90 4.42 -2.20
C LEU A 53 -0.42 3.04 -2.66
N ASN A 54 -1.33 2.06 -2.77
CA ASN A 54 -1.01 0.73 -3.27
C ASN A 54 -0.54 0.75 -4.73
N ILE A 55 -1.20 1.51 -5.61
CA ILE A 55 -0.82 1.64 -7.03
C ILE A 55 0.56 2.29 -7.16
N MET A 56 0.80 3.39 -6.44
CA MET A 56 2.10 4.06 -6.44
C MET A 56 3.20 3.15 -5.90
N SER A 57 2.91 2.41 -4.83
CA SER A 57 3.81 1.41 -4.25
C SER A 57 4.10 0.28 -5.23
N LEU A 58 3.09 -0.28 -5.90
CA LEU A 58 3.25 -1.32 -6.92
C LEU A 58 4.14 -0.85 -8.06
N PHE A 59 3.94 0.38 -8.55
CA PHE A 59 4.79 0.94 -9.59
C PHE A 59 6.25 1.04 -9.15
N ALA A 60 6.50 1.56 -7.93
CA ALA A 60 7.84 1.62 -7.36
C ALA A 60 8.45 0.21 -7.19
N THR A 61 7.68 -0.76 -6.71
CA THR A 61 8.09 -2.16 -6.55
C THR A 61 8.51 -2.77 -7.88
N VAL A 62 7.70 -2.62 -8.93
CA VAL A 62 8.01 -3.15 -10.28
C VAL A 62 9.29 -2.50 -10.82
N LEU A 63 9.42 -1.18 -10.71
CA LEU A 63 10.62 -0.50 -11.19
C LEU A 63 11.88 -0.94 -10.44
N CYS A 64 11.84 -0.98 -9.11
CA CYS A 64 13.04 -1.19 -8.30
C CYS A 64 13.38 -2.67 -8.06
N LEU A 65 12.42 -3.58 -8.18
CA LEU A 65 12.62 -5.01 -7.92
C LEU A 65 12.62 -5.88 -9.19
N ILE A 66 12.12 -5.37 -10.31
CA ILE A 66 12.11 -6.11 -11.59
C ILE A 66 12.92 -5.35 -12.63
N VAL A 67 12.47 -4.15 -13.02
CA VAL A 67 13.05 -3.44 -14.16
C VAL A 67 14.51 -3.07 -13.92
N LEU A 68 14.81 -2.49 -12.76
CA LEU A 68 16.15 -2.03 -12.43
C LEU A 68 17.15 -3.21 -12.33
N PRO A 69 16.89 -4.29 -11.57
CA PRO A 69 17.78 -5.45 -11.55
C PRO A 69 18.00 -6.12 -12.91
N ILE A 70 17.00 -6.13 -13.80
CA ILE A 70 17.16 -6.61 -15.19
C ILE A 70 18.08 -5.68 -16.00
N ALA A 71 17.96 -4.36 -15.79
CA ALA A 71 18.77 -3.38 -16.53
C ALA A 71 20.22 -3.29 -16.02
N THR A 72 20.48 -3.61 -14.74
CA THR A 72 21.79 -3.42 -14.10
C THR A 72 22.47 -4.73 -13.67
N ASP A 73 21.86 -5.88 -13.95
CA ASP A 73 22.29 -7.23 -13.52
C ASP A 73 22.55 -7.34 -11.99
N SER A 74 21.92 -6.46 -11.20
CA SER A 74 22.20 -6.35 -9.76
C SER A 74 21.08 -5.65 -9.00
N TYR A 75 20.84 -6.08 -7.75
CA TYR A 75 19.94 -5.38 -6.84
C TYR A 75 20.68 -4.25 -6.11
N LEU A 76 20.16 -3.03 -6.21
CA LEU A 76 20.71 -1.86 -5.55
C LEU A 76 20.11 -1.67 -4.14
N TRP A 77 20.72 -0.80 -3.34
CA TRP A 77 20.21 -0.41 -2.01
C TRP A 77 18.74 0.04 -2.05
N LEU A 78 18.35 0.71 -3.15
CA LEU A 78 16.98 1.17 -3.37
C LEU A 78 15.97 0.01 -3.42
N SER A 79 16.35 -1.14 -3.98
CA SER A 79 15.50 -2.33 -4.03
C SER A 79 15.11 -2.80 -2.63
N ARG A 80 16.05 -2.82 -1.68
CA ARG A 80 15.78 -3.19 -0.27
C ARG A 80 14.81 -2.22 0.39
N MET A 81 15.01 -0.92 0.18
CA MET A 81 14.15 0.12 0.75
C MET A 81 12.73 0.05 0.22
N VAL A 82 12.58 -0.12 -1.09
CA VAL A 82 11.27 -0.22 -1.73
C VAL A 82 10.54 -1.50 -1.33
N LEU A 83 11.24 -2.64 -1.22
CA LEU A 83 10.64 -3.88 -0.71
C LEU A 83 10.07 -3.70 0.70
N GLY A 84 10.87 -3.13 1.62
CA GLY A 84 10.45 -2.89 3.00
C GLY A 84 9.26 -1.92 3.10
N ALA A 85 9.33 -0.79 2.41
CA ALA A 85 8.25 0.19 2.35
C ALA A 85 6.97 -0.42 1.75
N GLY A 86 7.11 -1.20 0.68
CA GLY A 86 5.99 -1.86 0.01
C GLY A 86 5.24 -2.80 0.93
N TYR A 87 5.95 -3.64 1.70
CA TYR A 87 5.32 -4.53 2.68
C TYR A 87 4.56 -3.80 3.78
N ILE A 88 5.08 -2.67 4.26
CA ILE A 88 4.37 -1.86 5.26
C ILE A 88 3.10 -1.27 4.66
N LEU A 89 3.18 -0.68 3.47
CA LEU A 89 2.02 -0.07 2.81
C LEU A 89 0.92 -1.09 2.53
N ILE A 90 1.26 -2.28 2.00
CA ILE A 90 0.26 -3.32 1.73
C ILE A 90 -0.31 -3.93 3.01
N ALA A 91 0.49 -4.06 4.08
CA ALA A 91 0.00 -4.54 5.38
C ALA A 91 -1.01 -3.56 6.00
N PHE A 92 -0.82 -2.25 5.80
CA PHE A 92 -1.73 -1.20 6.28
C PHE A 92 -2.97 -0.99 5.40
N HIS A 93 -2.97 -1.52 4.16
CA HIS A 93 -4.08 -1.38 3.22
C HIS A 93 -5.44 -1.84 3.79
N PRO A 94 -5.62 -3.06 4.33
CA PRO A 94 -6.91 -3.50 4.86
C PRO A 94 -7.39 -2.66 6.04
N PHE A 95 -6.47 -2.21 6.91
CA PHE A 95 -6.81 -1.34 8.04
C PHE A 95 -7.31 0.01 7.56
N THR A 96 -6.60 0.63 6.63
CA THR A 96 -6.97 1.92 6.06
C THR A 96 -8.28 1.83 5.28
N MET A 97 -8.54 0.71 4.59
CA MET A 97 -9.82 0.44 3.94
C MET A 97 -10.97 0.26 4.93
N ALA A 98 -10.74 -0.41 6.06
CA ALA A 98 -11.72 -0.51 7.13
C ALA A 98 -12.04 0.89 7.72
N ALA A 99 -11.03 1.74 7.86
CA ALA A 99 -11.17 3.13 8.29
C ALA A 99 -11.98 3.97 7.28
N HIS A 100 -11.70 3.84 5.99
CA HIS A 100 -12.42 4.50 4.90
C HIS A 100 -13.93 4.14 4.95
N TYR A 101 -14.25 2.87 5.17
CA TYR A 101 -15.64 2.42 5.31
C TYR A 101 -16.24 2.60 6.69
N ARG A 102 -15.48 3.18 7.64
CA ARG A 102 -15.86 3.38 9.05
C ARG A 102 -16.28 2.09 9.75
N LEU A 103 -15.67 0.97 9.38
CA LEU A 103 -15.95 -0.34 10.02
C LEU A 103 -15.47 -0.40 11.48
N TRP A 104 -14.64 0.56 11.91
CA TRP A 104 -14.18 0.68 13.29
C TRP A 104 -15.06 1.57 14.18
N SER A 105 -15.99 2.33 13.61
CA SER A 105 -16.86 3.24 14.36
C SER A 105 -18.23 2.59 14.56
N LYS A 106 -18.78 2.70 15.78
CA LYS A 106 -20.10 2.15 16.14
C LYS A 106 -21.23 2.80 15.33
N GLU A 107 -21.07 4.07 14.98
CA GLU A 107 -22.03 4.80 14.16
C GLU A 107 -21.98 4.38 12.68
N GLY A 108 -20.88 3.75 12.24
CA GLY A 108 -20.70 3.30 10.86
C GLY A 108 -21.00 4.40 9.83
N ARG A 109 -21.73 4.04 8.78
CA ARG A 109 -22.12 4.97 7.70
C ARG A 109 -23.33 5.85 8.02
N SER A 110 -24.04 5.59 9.13
CA SER A 110 -25.31 6.26 9.46
C SER A 110 -25.16 7.78 9.62
N LYS A 111 -24.03 8.25 10.16
CA LYS A 111 -23.72 9.68 10.37
C LYS A 111 -23.92 10.55 9.13
N TYR A 112 -23.62 10.02 7.94
CA TYR A 112 -23.71 10.81 6.71
C TYR A 112 -25.10 10.74 6.06
N ILE A 113 -25.87 9.69 6.39
CA ILE A 113 -27.25 9.55 5.95
C ILE A 113 -28.15 10.53 6.71
N THR A 114 -27.94 10.71 8.01
CA THR A 114 -28.72 11.62 8.87
C THR A 114 -28.47 13.10 8.58
N ASP A 115 -27.27 13.47 8.14
CA ASP A 115 -26.89 14.87 7.93
C ASP A 115 -27.26 15.40 6.52
N GLY A 116 -27.84 14.57 5.65
CA GLY A 116 -28.15 14.94 4.26
C GLY A 116 -26.93 15.27 3.41
N LYS A 117 -25.72 14.96 3.90
CA LYS A 117 -24.45 15.24 3.21
C LYS A 117 -24.05 14.04 2.35
N ALA A 118 -23.49 14.33 1.16
CA ALA A 118 -22.80 13.31 0.38
C ALA A 118 -21.68 12.67 1.23
N TYR A 119 -21.45 11.37 1.04
CA TYR A 119 -20.35 10.67 1.70
C TYR A 119 -19.03 11.40 1.42
N PRO A 120 -18.20 11.68 2.45
CA PRO A 120 -16.92 12.34 2.22
C PRO A 120 -16.01 11.42 1.39
N TYR A 121 -15.20 12.02 0.52
CA TYR A 121 -14.21 11.28 -0.27
C TYR A 121 -13.26 10.47 0.61
N ALA A 122 -12.79 11.06 1.72
CA ALA A 122 -11.96 10.39 2.71
C ALA A 122 -12.43 10.66 4.14
N THR A 123 -12.34 9.64 4.99
CA THR A 123 -12.66 9.79 6.42
C THR A 123 -11.46 10.29 7.20
N ARG A 124 -11.69 10.87 8.38
CA ARG A 124 -10.58 11.30 9.26
C ARG A 124 -9.72 10.10 9.67
N GLU A 125 -10.35 8.97 9.94
CA GLU A 125 -9.70 7.73 10.32
C GLU A 125 -8.85 7.16 9.16
N GLU A 126 -9.33 7.25 7.92
CA GLU A 126 -8.54 6.90 6.73
C GLU A 126 -7.32 7.79 6.59
N LEU A 127 -7.47 9.11 6.76
CA LEU A 127 -6.34 10.05 6.67
C LEU A 127 -5.28 9.76 7.74
N ILE A 128 -5.70 9.47 8.97
CA ILE A 128 -4.78 9.12 10.06
C ILE A 128 -4.06 7.80 9.74
N SER A 129 -4.79 6.75 9.35
CA SER A 129 -4.22 5.43 9.03
C SER A 129 -3.28 5.50 7.83
N SER A 130 -3.64 6.25 6.79
CA SER A 130 -2.81 6.48 5.60
C SER A 130 -1.54 7.26 5.92
N SER A 131 -1.65 8.30 6.75
CA SER A 131 -0.49 9.09 7.17
C SER A 131 0.47 8.25 8.00
N LEU A 132 -0.06 7.45 8.92
CA LEU A 132 0.74 6.52 9.74
C LEU A 132 1.46 5.48 8.87
N SER A 133 0.77 4.89 7.90
CA SER A 133 1.39 3.88 7.01
C SER A 133 2.53 4.47 6.18
N VAL A 134 2.36 5.69 5.65
CA VAL A 134 3.40 6.40 4.90
C VAL A 134 4.60 6.74 5.79
N VAL A 135 4.36 7.27 7.00
CA VAL A 135 5.43 7.58 7.95
C VAL A 135 6.23 6.32 8.31
N LEU A 136 5.54 5.23 8.65
CA LEU A 136 6.20 3.97 8.99
C LEU A 136 6.98 3.39 7.80
N ALA A 137 6.42 3.45 6.59
CA ALA A 137 7.10 3.00 5.39
C ALA A 137 8.36 3.81 5.11
N ALA A 138 8.30 5.14 5.27
CA ALA A 138 9.45 6.03 5.10
C ALA A 138 10.53 5.79 6.17
N LEU A 139 10.14 5.64 7.44
CA LEU A 139 11.07 5.34 8.53
C LEU A 139 11.76 3.99 8.32
N ALA A 140 11.02 2.95 7.93
CA ALA A 140 11.58 1.65 7.64
C ALA A 140 12.53 1.69 6.43
N ALA A 141 12.16 2.40 5.36
CA ALA A 141 13.02 2.60 4.21
C ALA A 141 14.32 3.33 4.61
N ALA A 142 14.24 4.41 5.38
CA ALA A 142 15.41 5.14 5.87
C ALA A 142 16.32 4.27 6.75
N TYR A 143 15.73 3.47 7.63
CA TYR A 143 16.47 2.52 8.47
C TYR A 143 17.20 1.46 7.62
N ILE A 144 16.50 0.86 6.64
CA ILE A 144 17.08 -0.13 5.71
C ILE A 144 18.14 0.50 4.79
N GLY A 145 18.00 1.77 4.41
CA GLY A 145 18.98 2.47 3.58
C GLY A 145 20.28 2.78 4.31
N THR A 146 20.24 2.85 5.65
CA THR A 146 21.40 3.19 6.49
C THR A 146 22.09 1.97 7.09
N HIS A 147 21.53 0.77 6.95
CA HIS A 147 22.02 -0.49 7.55
C HIS A 147 21.99 -1.67 6.55
#